data_AF-A0A6P5RT83-F1
#
_entry.id   AF-A0A6P5RT83-F1
#
_cell.length_a   1.000
_cell.length_b   1.000
_cell.length_c   1.000
_cell.angle_alpha   90.00
_cell.angle_beta   90.00
_cell.angle_gamma   90.00
#
_symmetry.space_group_name_H-M   'P 1'
#
loop_
_entity.id
_entity.type
_entity.pdbx_description
1 polymer ?
#
loop_
_entity_poly.entity_id
_entity_poly.type
_entity_poly.pdbx_seq_one_letter_code
_entity_poly.pdbx_strand_id
1 'polypeptide(L)'
;MALFYHGLNQTELALRHMSRALLLLSLSSGPDHPDVAATFINVAMMYQDLGKMDTALRYLQEALKKNERLLGEEHIQTAVCYHALAIAFNCMGAFKLSHQHEKKTYDILVKQLGEEDSRTRDSQNWMKTFKMRELQMNAQKQKGQALNAASAQKAIDILKAHPDLMQAFQSAAIAGGSGSSNPSVNKSLNAAIIGETLPRGRGVDERAARAAAEVRKKAAARGLLIRPHGVPVQALPPLTQLLNIINSGATPDAVENGETDGVKEANGHPVNGPADAKKDQSTTDQEGQPPVGLGKGLGALDAKKPKSKTKVAS
;
A
#
# COMPACT_ATOMS: atom_id res chain seq x y z
N MET A 1 -4.75 -2.35 17.80
CA MET A 1 -3.88 -3.53 17.56
C MET A 1 -2.98 -3.34 16.34
N ALA A 2 -3.51 -3.06 15.15
CA ALA A 2 -2.67 -2.88 13.96
C ALA A 2 -1.60 -1.78 14.10
N LEU A 3 -1.98 -0.56 14.51
CA LEU A 3 -1.04 0.54 14.74
C LEU A 3 -0.01 0.22 15.85
N PHE A 4 -0.39 -0.56 16.86
CA PHE A 4 0.52 -1.00 17.92
C PHE A 4 1.59 -1.93 17.36
N TYR A 5 1.22 -2.97 16.60
CA TYR A 5 2.19 -3.85 15.95
C TYR A 5 3.04 -3.15 14.91
N HIS A 6 2.48 -2.15 14.22
CA HIS A 6 3.23 -1.30 13.32
C HIS A 6 4.33 -0.53 14.06
N GLY A 7 4.01 0.07 15.21
CA GLY A 7 4.99 0.73 16.07
C GLY A 7 6.06 -0.20 16.65
N LEU A 8 5.78 -1.51 16.75
CA LEU A 8 6.77 -2.55 17.10
C LEU A 8 7.58 -3.04 15.90
N ASN A 9 7.48 -2.39 14.74
CA ASN A 9 8.09 -2.81 13.49
C ASN A 9 7.62 -4.19 12.97
N GLN A 10 6.50 -4.71 13.49
CA GLN A 10 5.87 -5.95 13.03
C GLN A 10 4.81 -5.64 11.96
N THR A 11 5.26 -5.08 10.84
CA THR A 11 4.40 -4.57 9.75
C THR A 11 3.50 -5.65 9.12
N GLU A 12 3.99 -6.88 8.96
CA GLU A 12 3.17 -7.97 8.43
C GLU A 12 2.00 -8.34 9.35
N LEU A 13 2.24 -8.37 10.66
CA LEU A 13 1.19 -8.63 11.64
C LEU A 13 0.21 -7.46 11.71
N ALA A 14 0.72 -6.23 11.64
CA ALA A 14 -0.11 -5.03 11.53
C ALA A 14 -1.04 -5.11 10.32
N LEU A 15 -0.52 -5.45 9.14
CA LEU A 15 -1.31 -5.63 7.91
C LEU A 15 -2.38 -6.70 8.07
N ARG A 16 -2.10 -7.85 8.72
CA ARG A 16 -3.14 -8.86 9.02
C ARG A 16 -4.26 -8.31 9.88
N HIS A 17 -3.93 -7.51 10.90
CA HIS A 17 -4.93 -6.83 11.71
C HIS A 17 -5.72 -5.79 10.91
N MET A 18 -5.09 -5.09 9.98
CA MET A 18 -5.77 -4.16 9.07
C MET A 18 -6.73 -4.89 8.12
N SER A 19 -6.32 -6.04 7.55
CA SER A 19 -7.19 -6.88 6.73
C SER A 19 -8.45 -7.29 7.47
N ARG A 20 -8.27 -7.74 8.72
CA ARG A 20 -9.39 -8.13 9.58
C ARG A 20 -10.29 -6.93 9.90
N ALA A 21 -9.70 -5.76 10.19
CA ALA A 21 -10.46 -4.54 10.44
C ALA A 21 -11.28 -4.13 9.20
N LEU A 22 -10.68 -4.13 8.01
CA LEU A 22 -11.37 -3.84 6.75
C LEU A 22 -12.53 -4.79 6.49
N LEU A 23 -12.32 -6.09 6.68
CA LEU A 23 -13.37 -7.09 6.48
C LEU A 23 -14.53 -6.87 7.44
N LEU A 24 -14.25 -6.71 8.74
CA LEU A 24 -15.29 -6.51 9.75
C LEU A 24 -16.05 -5.21 9.51
N LEU A 25 -15.34 -4.13 9.19
CA LEU A 25 -15.95 -2.83 8.92
C LEU A 25 -16.84 -2.87 7.67
N SER A 26 -16.38 -3.56 6.61
CA SER A 26 -17.17 -3.70 5.38
C SER A 26 -18.43 -4.55 5.60
N LEU A 27 -18.37 -5.56 6.47
CA LEU A 27 -19.52 -6.37 6.85
C LEU A 27 -20.49 -5.64 7.78
N SER A 28 -19.99 -4.84 8.73
CA SER A 28 -20.83 -4.17 9.72
C SER A 28 -21.46 -2.88 9.19
N SER A 29 -20.70 -2.10 8.43
CA SER A 29 -21.03 -0.72 8.07
C SER A 29 -21.10 -0.50 6.57
N GLY A 30 -20.83 -1.54 5.78
CA GLY A 30 -20.76 -1.47 4.33
C GLY A 30 -19.41 -0.99 3.79
N PRO A 31 -19.11 -1.26 2.51
CA PRO A 31 -17.85 -0.86 1.86
C PRO A 31 -17.70 0.66 1.68
N ASP A 32 -18.80 1.41 1.84
CA ASP A 32 -18.91 2.84 1.59
C ASP A 32 -18.92 3.66 2.89
N HIS A 33 -18.36 3.11 3.95
CA HIS A 33 -18.17 3.81 5.22
C HIS A 33 -16.87 4.64 5.21
N PRO A 34 -16.84 5.89 5.72
CA PRO A 34 -15.63 6.74 5.74
C PRO A 34 -14.44 6.12 6.49
N ASP A 35 -14.70 5.31 7.52
CA ASP A 35 -13.64 4.58 8.22
C ASP A 35 -12.90 3.57 7.33
N VAL A 36 -13.51 3.11 6.23
CA VAL A 36 -12.83 2.24 5.25
C VAL A 36 -11.72 3.03 4.56
N ALA A 37 -11.99 4.29 4.17
CA ALA A 37 -10.98 5.16 3.58
C ALA A 37 -9.86 5.51 4.58
N ALA A 38 -10.21 5.77 5.86
CA ALA A 38 -9.20 5.95 6.91
C ALA A 38 -8.32 4.70 7.09
N THR A 39 -8.93 3.51 7.00
CA THR A 39 -8.20 2.24 7.09
C THR A 39 -7.28 2.02 5.88
N PHE A 40 -7.69 2.42 4.67
CA PHE A 40 -6.83 2.40 3.48
C PHE A 40 -5.60 3.33 3.61
N ILE A 41 -5.74 4.53 4.19
CA ILE A 41 -4.58 5.39 4.45
C ILE A 41 -3.57 4.69 5.36
N ASN A 42 -4.04 4.07 6.43
CA ASN A 42 -3.18 3.34 7.36
C ASN A 42 -2.50 2.12 6.69
N VAL A 43 -3.22 1.36 5.86
CA VAL A 43 -2.62 0.27 5.06
C VAL A 43 -1.57 0.82 4.11
N ALA A 44 -1.82 1.96 3.47
CA ALA A 44 -0.86 2.59 2.59
C ALA A 44 0.42 2.99 3.32
N MET A 45 0.33 3.61 4.50
CA MET A 45 1.51 3.95 5.32
C MET A 45 2.34 2.70 5.64
N MET A 46 1.70 1.59 6.04
CA MET A 46 2.40 0.33 6.29
C MET A 46 3.11 -0.20 5.04
N TYR A 47 2.53 -0.02 3.85
CA TYR A 47 3.19 -0.38 2.59
C TYR A 47 4.33 0.58 2.19
N GLN A 48 4.25 1.87 2.54
CA GLN A 48 5.35 2.82 2.35
C GLN A 48 6.58 2.39 3.15
N ASP A 49 6.37 1.98 4.41
CA ASP A 49 7.46 1.51 5.28
C ASP A 49 8.08 0.19 4.82
N LEU A 50 7.30 -0.62 4.10
CA LEU A 50 7.80 -1.82 3.40
C LEU A 50 8.49 -1.52 2.05
N GLY A 51 8.57 -0.25 1.65
CA GLY A 51 9.12 0.17 0.35
C GLY A 51 8.22 -0.16 -0.85
N LYS A 52 7.00 -0.64 -0.63
CA LYS A 52 6.04 -1.04 -1.68
C LYS A 52 5.19 0.16 -2.12
N MET A 53 5.85 1.17 -2.67
CA MET A 53 5.23 2.46 -3.01
C MET A 53 4.06 2.36 -3.99
N ASP A 54 4.14 1.50 -5.01
CA ASP A 54 3.05 1.33 -5.98
C ASP A 54 1.77 0.81 -5.32
N THR A 55 1.91 -0.05 -4.31
CA THR A 55 0.76 -0.56 -3.55
C THR A 55 0.22 0.51 -2.61
N ALA A 56 1.09 1.26 -1.94
CA ALA A 56 0.68 2.38 -1.10
C ALA A 56 -0.12 3.43 -1.89
N LEU A 57 0.35 3.82 -3.08
CA LEU A 57 -0.34 4.78 -3.94
C LEU A 57 -1.73 4.30 -4.36
N ARG A 58 -1.89 3.01 -4.69
CA ARG A 58 -3.21 2.45 -5.02
C ARG A 58 -4.19 2.61 -3.87
N TYR A 59 -3.79 2.23 -2.65
CA TYR A 59 -4.65 2.41 -1.46
C TYR A 59 -4.98 3.88 -1.17
N LEU A 60 -4.01 4.80 -1.32
CA LEU A 60 -4.26 6.22 -1.14
C LEU A 60 -5.21 6.80 -2.18
N GLN A 61 -5.09 6.40 -3.44
CA GLN A 61 -5.99 6.82 -4.51
C GLN A 61 -7.42 6.29 -4.29
N GLU A 62 -7.56 5.05 -3.82
CA GLU A 62 -8.87 4.50 -3.49
C GLU A 62 -9.49 5.17 -2.25
N ALA A 63 -8.67 5.48 -1.23
CA ALA A 63 -9.12 6.27 -0.08
C ALA A 63 -9.62 7.65 -0.52
N LEU A 64 -8.88 8.32 -1.41
CA LEU A 64 -9.26 9.62 -1.94
C LEU A 64 -10.60 9.54 -2.69
N LYS A 65 -10.73 8.61 -3.65
CA LYS A 65 -11.97 8.42 -4.41
C LYS A 65 -13.17 8.13 -3.52
N LYS A 66 -12.98 7.33 -2.46
CA LYS A 66 -14.05 7.04 -1.49
C LYS A 66 -14.42 8.30 -0.70
N ASN A 67 -13.46 9.05 -0.18
CA ASN A 67 -13.75 10.28 0.57
C ASN A 67 -14.37 11.37 -0.30
N GLU A 68 -13.91 11.56 -1.55
CA GLU A 68 -14.52 12.51 -2.48
C GLU A 68 -15.98 12.16 -2.76
N ARG A 69 -16.30 10.87 -2.96
CA ARG A 69 -17.68 10.43 -3.20
C ARG A 69 -18.58 10.54 -1.95
N LEU A 70 -18.05 10.25 -0.77
CA LEU A 70 -18.85 10.13 0.46
C LEU A 70 -18.98 11.45 1.23
N LEU A 71 -17.92 12.25 1.24
CA LEU A 71 -17.79 13.44 2.08
C LEU A 71 -17.66 14.72 1.23
N GLY A 72 -17.30 14.60 -0.05
CA GLY A 72 -17.02 15.71 -0.95
C GLY A 72 -15.54 16.08 -1.01
N GLU A 73 -15.19 16.84 -2.05
CA GLU A 73 -13.80 17.26 -2.33
C GLU A 73 -13.25 18.23 -1.28
N GLU A 74 -14.11 19.07 -0.69
CA GLU A 74 -13.74 20.12 0.25
C GLU A 74 -13.77 19.67 1.73
N HIS A 75 -13.90 18.37 1.98
CA HIS A 75 -13.97 17.83 3.33
C HIS A 75 -12.58 17.62 3.95
N ILE A 76 -12.45 17.86 5.26
CA ILE A 76 -11.18 17.74 6.00
C ILE A 76 -10.57 16.34 5.83
N GLN A 77 -11.39 15.28 5.85
CA GLN A 77 -10.91 13.91 5.66
C GLN A 77 -10.39 13.65 4.22
N THR A 78 -10.92 14.36 3.23
CA THR A 78 -10.39 14.34 1.85
C THR A 78 -9.04 15.06 1.79
N ALA A 79 -8.88 16.16 2.52
CA ALA A 79 -7.58 16.83 2.68
C ALA A 79 -6.51 15.90 3.29
N VAL A 80 -6.88 15.05 4.26
CA VAL A 80 -5.97 14.04 4.84
C VAL A 80 -5.48 13.05 3.77
N CYS A 81 -6.32 12.63 2.82
CA CYS A 81 -5.89 11.80 1.69
C CYS A 81 -4.88 12.53 0.79
N TYR A 82 -5.15 13.79 0.47
CA TYR A 82 -4.24 14.62 -0.33
C TYR A 82 -2.87 14.78 0.35
N HIS A 83 -2.87 15.02 1.67
CA HIS A 83 -1.65 15.08 2.47
C HIS A 83 -0.86 13.77 2.43
N ALA A 84 -1.54 12.63 2.62
CA ALA A 84 -0.89 11.32 2.58
C ALA A 84 -0.31 10.99 1.19
N LEU A 85 -0.98 11.40 0.11
CA LEU A 85 -0.43 11.33 -1.25
C LEU A 85 0.80 12.22 -1.42
N ALA A 86 0.77 13.44 -0.87
CA ALA A 86 1.90 14.36 -0.92
C ALA A 86 3.16 13.77 -0.28
N ILE A 87 3.00 13.15 0.90
CA ILE A 87 4.06 12.42 1.59
C ILE A 87 4.58 11.26 0.73
N ALA A 88 3.70 10.43 0.18
CA ALA A 88 4.09 9.30 -0.66
C ALA A 88 4.93 9.74 -1.87
N PHE A 89 4.49 10.79 -2.58
CA PHE A 89 5.25 11.36 -3.69
C PHE A 89 6.60 11.95 -3.25
N ASN A 90 6.67 12.48 -2.04
CA ASN A 90 7.91 13.06 -1.51
C ASN A 90 8.93 11.94 -1.22
N CYS A 91 8.48 10.80 -0.70
CA CYS A 91 9.30 9.62 -0.52
C CYS A 91 9.80 9.03 -1.86
N MET A 92 9.04 9.21 -2.94
CA MET A 92 9.45 8.84 -4.31
C MET A 92 10.34 9.89 -5.01
N GLY A 93 10.61 11.02 -4.37
CA GLY A 93 11.38 12.12 -4.97
C GLY A 93 10.60 12.99 -5.97
N ALA A 94 9.29 12.80 -6.09
CA ALA A 94 8.40 13.56 -6.96
C ALA A 94 7.90 14.85 -6.28
N PHE A 95 8.82 15.71 -5.84
CA PHE A 95 8.54 16.88 -5.00
C PHE A 95 7.53 17.88 -5.60
N LYS A 96 7.47 17.99 -6.94
CA LYS A 96 6.46 18.81 -7.64
C LYS A 96 5.04 18.32 -7.35
N LEU A 97 4.82 17.02 -7.48
CA LEU A 97 3.52 16.40 -7.21
C LEU A 97 3.19 16.51 -5.71
N SER A 98 4.17 16.30 -4.84
CA SER A 98 4.00 16.51 -3.40
C SER A 98 3.50 17.90 -3.08
N HIS A 99 4.14 18.94 -3.61
CA HIS A 99 3.71 20.31 -3.39
C HIS A 99 2.30 20.57 -3.94
N GLN A 100 1.94 20.01 -5.10
CA GLN A 100 0.59 20.18 -5.67
C GLN A 100 -0.49 19.54 -4.78
N HIS A 101 -0.27 18.32 -4.30
CA HIS A 101 -1.22 17.65 -3.41
C HIS A 101 -1.29 18.33 -2.04
N GLU A 102 -0.16 18.76 -1.48
CA GLU A 102 -0.15 19.50 -0.22
C GLU A 102 -0.83 20.87 -0.34
N LYS A 103 -0.70 21.53 -1.50
CA LYS A 103 -1.44 22.77 -1.77
C LYS A 103 -2.95 22.53 -1.71
N LYS A 104 -3.45 21.43 -2.31
CA LYS A 104 -4.88 21.08 -2.20
C LYS A 104 -5.29 20.83 -0.75
N THR A 105 -4.47 20.14 0.04
CA THR A 105 -4.68 19.97 1.49
C THR A 105 -4.83 21.32 2.18
N TYR A 106 -3.88 22.23 1.97
CA TYR A 106 -3.89 23.56 2.55
C TYR A 106 -5.14 24.36 2.14
N ASP A 107 -5.48 24.38 0.86
CA ASP A 107 -6.64 25.12 0.34
C ASP A 107 -7.95 24.64 1.01
N ILE A 108 -8.10 23.32 1.22
CA ILE A 108 -9.26 22.75 1.93
C ILE A 108 -9.23 23.14 3.42
N LEU A 109 -8.09 22.99 4.09
CA LEU A 109 -7.96 23.30 5.52
C LEU A 109 -8.20 24.78 5.82
N VAL A 110 -7.71 25.69 4.98
CA VAL A 110 -7.98 27.14 5.12
C VAL A 110 -9.47 27.42 5.04
N LYS A 111 -10.17 26.82 4.07
CA LYS A 111 -11.63 27.04 3.92
C LYS A 111 -12.43 26.50 5.11
N GLN A 112 -12.03 25.34 5.66
CA GLN A 112 -12.81 24.63 6.67
C GLN A 112 -12.45 25.01 8.11
N LEU A 113 -11.18 25.29 8.41
CA LEU A 113 -10.67 25.58 9.76
C LEU A 113 -10.10 27.00 9.91
N GLY A 114 -9.79 27.68 8.80
CA GLY A 114 -9.10 28.97 8.81
C GLY A 114 -7.57 28.87 8.80
N GLU A 115 -6.90 30.01 8.63
CA GLU A 115 -5.44 30.09 8.51
C GLU A 115 -4.69 29.90 9.84
N GLU A 116 -5.34 30.20 10.97
CA GLU A 116 -4.72 30.12 12.30
C GLU A 116 -4.73 28.71 12.90
N ASP A 117 -5.47 27.77 12.30
CA ASP A 117 -5.52 26.39 12.80
C ASP A 117 -4.16 25.68 12.68
N SER A 118 -3.84 24.87 13.69
CA SER A 118 -2.57 24.13 13.74
C SER A 118 -2.36 23.26 12.51
N ARG A 119 -3.42 22.58 12.02
CA ARG A 119 -3.31 21.69 10.85
C ARG A 119 -3.04 22.47 9.57
N THR A 120 -3.65 23.64 9.43
CA THR A 120 -3.42 24.55 8.30
C THR A 120 -1.97 25.05 8.30
N ARG A 121 -1.45 25.42 9.48
CA ARG A 121 -0.05 25.84 9.66
C ARG A 121 0.92 24.69 9.37
N ASP A 122 0.61 23.48 9.81
CA ASP A 122 1.40 22.29 9.53
C ASP A 122 1.47 21.99 8.03
N SER A 123 0.33 22.07 7.34
CA SER A 123 0.28 21.90 5.88
C SER A 123 1.14 22.95 5.16
N GLN A 124 1.09 24.21 5.61
CA GLN A 124 1.95 25.28 5.08
C GLN A 124 3.45 24.97 5.28
N ASN A 125 3.83 24.38 6.42
CA ASN A 125 5.20 23.97 6.69
C ASN A 125 5.64 22.80 5.80
N TRP A 126 4.75 21.83 5.54
CA TRP A 126 4.97 20.77 4.58
C TRP A 126 5.18 21.31 3.16
N MET A 127 4.35 22.26 2.71
CA MET A 127 4.53 22.92 1.40
C MET A 127 5.91 23.56 1.27
N LYS A 128 6.36 24.32 2.28
CA LYS A 128 7.70 24.93 2.32
C LYS A 128 8.79 23.85 2.21
N THR A 129 8.62 22.75 2.94
CA THR A 129 9.57 21.62 2.93
C THR A 129 9.65 20.97 1.55
N PHE A 130 8.52 20.69 0.90
CA PHE A 130 8.49 20.10 -0.43
C PHE A 130 9.11 21.03 -1.48
N LYS A 131 8.81 22.34 -1.42
CA LYS A 131 9.40 23.34 -2.32
C LYS A 131 10.92 23.45 -2.14
N MET A 132 11.40 23.41 -0.89
CA MET A 132 12.82 23.41 -0.59
C MET A 132 13.53 22.17 -1.16
N ARG A 133 12.94 20.98 -0.99
CA ARG A 133 13.48 19.72 -1.56
C ARG A 133 13.48 19.73 -3.09
N GLU A 134 12.45 20.28 -3.72
CA GLU A 134 12.40 20.45 -5.17
C GLU A 134 13.56 21.33 -5.68
N LEU A 135 13.80 22.47 -5.04
CA LEU A 135 14.90 23.37 -5.39
C LEU A 135 16.26 22.69 -5.21
N GLN A 136 16.44 21.94 -4.12
CA GLN A 136 17.67 21.18 -3.87
C GLN A 136 17.94 20.13 -4.96
N MET A 137 16.91 19.36 -5.35
CA MET A 137 17.03 18.40 -6.45
C MET A 137 17.36 19.06 -7.78
N ASN A 138 16.69 20.17 -8.11
CA ASN A 138 16.96 20.90 -9.35
C ASN A 138 18.38 21.46 -9.37
N ALA A 139 18.85 22.01 -8.24
CA ALA A 139 20.22 22.48 -8.10
C ALA A 139 21.25 21.35 -8.22
N GLN A 140 20.99 20.17 -7.65
CA GLN A 140 21.84 18.99 -7.81
C GLN A 140 21.89 18.52 -9.27
N LYS A 141 20.74 18.51 -9.96
CA LYS A 141 20.66 18.16 -11.38
C LYS A 141 21.45 19.13 -12.25
N GLN A 142 21.35 20.43 -11.99
CA GLN A 142 22.13 21.45 -12.70
C GLN A 142 23.64 21.33 -12.42
N LYS A 143 24.04 21.08 -11.17
CA LYS A 143 25.45 20.82 -10.83
C LYS A 143 25.99 19.60 -11.56
N GLY A 144 25.24 18.50 -11.61
CA GLY A 144 25.61 17.32 -12.39
C GLY A 144 25.74 17.61 -13.89
N GLN A 145 24.81 18.37 -14.46
CA GLN A 145 24.86 18.80 -15.86
C GLN A 145 26.06 19.72 -16.15
N ALA A 146 26.36 20.66 -15.26
CA ALA A 146 27.49 21.56 -15.40
C ALA A 146 28.83 20.81 -15.30
N LEU A 147 28.94 19.84 -14.38
CA LEU A 147 30.12 18.98 -14.28
C LEU A 147 30.31 18.13 -15.54
N ASN A 148 29.22 17.55 -16.07
CA ASN A 148 29.24 16.78 -17.30
C ASN A 148 29.58 17.66 -18.53
N ALA A 149 29.08 18.90 -18.57
CA ALA A 149 29.42 19.84 -19.62
C ALA A 149 30.90 20.27 -19.55
N ALA A 150 31.41 20.52 -18.34
CA ALA A 150 32.81 20.89 -18.13
C ALA A 150 33.78 19.73 -18.44
N SER A 151 33.43 18.49 -18.09
CA SER A 151 34.21 17.31 -18.46
C SER A 151 34.19 17.05 -19.96
N ALA A 152 33.03 17.21 -20.61
CA ALA A 152 32.92 17.16 -22.07
C ALA A 152 33.79 18.23 -22.74
N GLN A 153 33.79 19.45 -22.23
CA GLN A 153 34.61 20.53 -22.77
C GLN A 153 36.12 20.24 -22.64
N LYS A 154 36.57 19.75 -21.49
CA LYS A 154 37.97 19.31 -21.31
C LYS A 154 38.35 18.19 -22.28
N ALA A 155 37.47 17.22 -22.51
CA ALA A 155 37.71 16.17 -23.49
C ALA A 155 37.86 16.73 -24.92
N ILE A 156 37.01 17.70 -25.30
CA ILE A 156 37.11 18.41 -26.59
C ILE A 156 38.45 19.16 -26.69
N ASP A 157 38.88 19.84 -25.63
CA ASP A 157 40.12 20.62 -25.64
C ASP A 157 41.35 19.70 -25.78
N ILE A 158 41.35 18.51 -25.14
CA ILE A 158 42.40 17.49 -25.31
C ILE A 158 42.42 16.97 -26.76
N LEU A 159 41.27 16.70 -27.36
CA LEU A 159 41.18 16.26 -28.75
C LEU A 159 41.69 17.32 -29.73
N LYS A 160 41.45 18.61 -29.46
CA LYS A 160 42.00 19.71 -30.25
C LYS A 160 43.51 19.86 -30.08
N ALA A 161 44.05 19.61 -28.89
CA ALA A 161 45.47 19.68 -28.61
C ALA A 161 46.27 18.52 -29.27
N HIS A 162 45.60 17.41 -29.61
CA HIS A 162 46.20 16.25 -30.27
C HIS A 162 45.51 15.94 -31.61
N PRO A 163 45.79 16.71 -32.68
CA PRO A 163 45.18 16.51 -34.00
C PRO A 163 45.47 15.11 -34.60
N ASP A 164 46.62 14.52 -34.27
CA ASP A 164 46.97 13.15 -34.68
C ASP A 164 45.99 12.11 -34.11
N LEU A 165 45.47 12.35 -32.90
CA LEU A 165 44.51 11.47 -32.22
C LEU A 165 43.14 11.54 -32.91
N MET A 166 42.72 12.74 -33.34
CA MET A 166 41.53 12.93 -34.17
C MET A 166 41.65 12.20 -35.51
N GLN A 167 42.81 12.29 -36.17
CA GLN A 167 43.09 11.61 -37.43
C GLN A 167 43.12 10.08 -37.28
N ALA A 168 43.72 9.57 -36.19
CA ALA A 168 43.72 8.15 -35.85
C ALA A 168 42.30 7.62 -35.56
N PHE A 169 41.46 8.41 -34.89
CA PHE A 169 40.07 8.04 -34.63
C PHE A 169 39.26 8.01 -35.93
N GLN A 170 39.49 8.97 -36.83
CA GLN A 170 38.80 9.06 -38.11
C GLN A 170 39.25 7.95 -39.08
N SER A 171 40.54 7.59 -39.11
CA SER A 171 41.04 6.46 -39.90
C SER A 171 40.56 5.12 -39.35
N ALA A 172 40.50 4.93 -38.04
CA ALA A 172 39.92 3.74 -37.41
C ALA A 172 38.41 3.60 -37.69
N ALA A 173 37.66 4.71 -37.69
CA ALA A 173 36.24 4.70 -38.03
C ALA A 173 35.98 4.34 -39.50
N ILE A 174 36.84 4.79 -40.42
CA ILE A 174 36.76 4.44 -41.84
C ILE A 174 37.21 2.99 -42.06
N ALA A 175 38.23 2.50 -41.35
CA ALA A 175 38.69 1.12 -41.41
C ALA A 175 37.67 0.11 -40.81
N GLY A 176 36.87 0.53 -39.82
CA GLY A 176 35.74 -0.24 -39.28
C GLY A 176 34.45 -0.16 -40.11
N GLY A 177 34.43 0.65 -41.17
CA GLY A 177 33.25 0.87 -42.02
C GLY A 177 32.96 -0.22 -43.06
N SER A 178 33.73 -1.31 -43.08
CA SER A 178 33.52 -2.43 -44.01
C SER A 178 33.48 -3.76 -43.26
N GLY A 179 32.27 -4.15 -42.84
CA GLY A 179 31.87 -5.55 -42.71
C GLY A 179 32.43 -6.36 -41.54
N SER A 180 31.51 -7.06 -40.87
CA SER A 180 31.75 -8.17 -39.93
C SER A 180 31.93 -7.79 -38.45
N SER A 181 30.86 -8.02 -37.72
CA SER A 181 30.82 -8.22 -36.28
C SER A 181 31.87 -9.25 -35.83
N ASN A 182 32.83 -8.83 -35.02
CA ASN A 182 33.68 -9.77 -34.27
C ASN A 182 33.80 -9.31 -32.79
N PRO A 183 33.24 -10.06 -31.82
CA PRO A 183 33.13 -9.62 -30.42
C PRO A 183 34.42 -9.87 -29.59
N SER A 184 35.60 -9.94 -30.22
CA SER A 184 36.82 -10.46 -29.58
C SER A 184 37.73 -9.40 -28.94
N VAL A 185 37.60 -8.11 -29.31
CA VAL A 185 38.63 -7.12 -28.94
C VAL A 185 38.43 -6.50 -27.55
N ASN A 186 37.23 -6.58 -26.96
CA ASN A 186 36.98 -6.04 -25.61
C ASN A 186 37.31 -6.98 -24.45
N LYS A 187 37.82 -8.20 -24.73
CA LYS A 187 38.15 -9.17 -23.68
C LYS A 187 39.62 -9.15 -23.24
N SER A 188 40.51 -8.56 -24.03
CA SER A 188 41.96 -8.59 -23.79
C SER A 188 42.48 -7.46 -22.88
N LEU A 189 41.75 -6.35 -22.74
CA LEU A 189 42.19 -5.24 -21.87
C LEU A 189 41.86 -5.46 -20.39
N ASN A 190 40.78 -6.17 -20.05
CA ASN A 190 40.45 -6.50 -18.67
C ASN A 190 41.20 -7.73 -18.11
N ALA A 191 41.90 -8.49 -18.97
CA ALA A 191 42.61 -9.71 -18.59
C ALA A 191 44.09 -9.50 -18.28
N ALA A 192 44.67 -8.34 -18.61
CA ALA A 192 46.11 -8.11 -18.51
C ALA A 192 46.57 -7.41 -17.20
N ILE A 193 45.65 -7.04 -16.31
CA ILE A 193 45.96 -6.36 -15.03
C ILE A 193 45.75 -7.27 -13.80
N ILE A 194 45.29 -8.50 -13.98
CA ILE A 194 45.21 -9.48 -12.89
C ILE A 194 45.91 -10.75 -13.34
N GLY A 195 47.11 -10.94 -12.81
CA GLY A 195 47.97 -12.09 -13.10
C GLY A 195 47.27 -13.43 -12.90
N GLU A 196 47.68 -14.38 -13.74
CA GLU A 196 47.34 -15.79 -13.69
C GLU A 196 47.30 -16.35 -12.27
N THR A 197 46.15 -16.90 -11.87
CA THR A 197 46.14 -18.12 -11.05
C THR A 197 45.08 -19.07 -11.59
N LEU A 198 45.56 -20.25 -11.99
CA LEU A 198 44.78 -21.42 -12.42
C LEU A 198 43.76 -21.88 -11.35
N PRO A 199 42.72 -22.63 -11.75
CA PRO A 199 41.54 -22.88 -10.93
C PRO A 199 41.85 -23.88 -9.81
N ARG A 200 41.47 -23.55 -8.58
CA ARG A 200 41.70 -24.41 -7.43
C ARG A 200 40.50 -24.38 -6.48
N GLY A 201 39.84 -25.53 -6.35
CA GLY A 201 39.37 -26.02 -5.05
C GLY A 201 38.02 -25.51 -4.56
N ARG A 202 36.96 -26.17 -5.03
CA ARG A 202 35.77 -26.53 -4.23
C ARG A 202 36.25 -27.12 -2.90
N GLY A 203 36.06 -26.45 -1.76
CA GLY A 203 36.66 -26.94 -0.51
C GLY A 203 36.31 -26.32 0.83
N VAL A 204 35.29 -25.45 0.97
CA VAL A 204 34.96 -24.88 2.30
C VAL A 204 33.48 -24.99 2.68
N ASP A 205 32.56 -25.11 1.72
CA ASP A 205 31.11 -25.12 2.05
C ASP A 205 30.54 -26.50 2.40
N GLU A 206 31.27 -27.59 2.13
CA GLU A 206 30.77 -28.95 2.33
C GLU A 206 30.70 -29.35 3.82
N ARG A 207 31.56 -28.77 4.67
CA ARG A 207 31.59 -29.06 6.12
C ARG A 207 30.49 -28.30 6.87
N ALA A 208 30.21 -27.05 6.47
CA ALA A 208 29.12 -26.25 7.02
C ALA A 208 27.74 -26.79 6.59
N ALA A 209 27.61 -27.24 5.35
CA ALA A 209 26.39 -27.88 4.85
C ALA A 209 26.09 -29.22 5.55
N ARG A 210 27.12 -30.05 5.82
CA ARG A 210 26.95 -31.30 6.59
C ARG A 210 26.61 -31.04 8.07
N ALA A 211 27.17 -30.00 8.68
CA ALA A 211 26.84 -29.61 10.07
C ALA A 211 25.38 -29.13 10.21
N ALA A 212 24.85 -28.37 9.24
CA ALA A 212 23.45 -27.93 9.23
C ALA A 212 22.45 -29.08 9.06
N ALA A 213 22.82 -30.12 8.29
CA ALA A 213 21.99 -31.31 8.09
C ALA A 213 21.94 -32.22 9.34
N GLU A 214 23.06 -32.38 10.06
CA GLU A 214 23.15 -33.12 11.31
C GLU A 214 22.31 -32.49 12.43
N VAL A 215 22.29 -31.16 12.56
CA VAL A 215 21.48 -30.44 13.56
C VAL A 215 19.98 -30.64 13.33
N ARG A 216 19.52 -30.64 12.08
CA ARG A 216 18.12 -30.92 11.74
C ARG A 216 17.72 -32.37 12.05
N LYS A 217 18.63 -33.33 11.82
CA LYS A 217 18.40 -34.75 12.15
C LYS A 217 18.36 -35.00 13.66
N LYS A 218 19.20 -34.29 14.43
CA LYS A 218 19.27 -34.36 15.90
C LYS A 218 18.11 -33.64 16.61
N ALA A 219 17.51 -32.63 15.97
CA ALA A 219 16.29 -31.98 16.45
C ALA A 219 15.03 -32.85 16.25
N ALA A 220 14.95 -33.58 15.12
CA ALA A 220 13.87 -34.54 14.87
C ALA A 220 13.93 -35.75 15.84
N ALA A 221 15.14 -36.21 16.21
CA ALA A 221 15.34 -37.30 17.18
C ALA A 221 15.06 -36.90 18.64
N ARG A 222 14.94 -35.60 18.95
CA ARG A 222 14.68 -35.08 20.32
C ARG A 222 13.20 -34.90 20.66
N GLY A 223 12.27 -35.33 19.80
CA GLY A 223 10.86 -35.52 20.19
C GLY A 223 10.13 -34.27 20.68
N LEU A 224 10.51 -33.07 20.25
CA LEU A 224 9.72 -31.85 20.49
C LEU A 224 8.54 -31.79 19.49
N LEU A 225 7.58 -32.68 19.72
CA LEU A 225 6.25 -32.65 19.14
C LEU A 225 5.53 -31.38 19.61
N ILE A 226 5.51 -30.36 18.77
CA ILE A 226 4.52 -29.29 18.88
C ILE A 226 3.18 -29.91 18.47
N ARG A 227 2.33 -30.11 19.48
CA ARG A 227 0.94 -30.58 19.37
C ARG A 227 0.17 -29.72 18.36
N PRO A 228 -0.47 -30.29 17.31
CA PRO A 228 -1.26 -29.50 16.39
C PRO A 228 -2.66 -29.31 16.99
N HIS A 229 -2.89 -28.17 17.63
CA HIS A 229 -4.26 -27.64 17.72
C HIS A 229 -4.49 -26.72 16.53
N GLY A 230 -4.75 -27.32 15.37
CA GLY A 230 -5.22 -26.63 14.19
C GLY A 230 -6.73 -26.75 14.10
N VAL A 231 -7.45 -25.75 14.58
CA VAL A 231 -8.68 -25.33 13.87
C VAL A 231 -8.16 -24.60 12.64
N PRO A 232 -8.58 -24.91 11.41
CA PRO A 232 -8.13 -24.16 10.24
C PRO A 232 -8.65 -22.73 10.38
N VAL A 233 -7.77 -21.83 10.83
CA VAL A 233 -8.00 -20.39 10.72
C VAL A 233 -8.00 -20.14 9.22
N GLN A 234 -9.19 -19.89 8.66
CA GLN A 234 -9.35 -19.46 7.27
C GLN A 234 -8.25 -18.45 6.95
N ALA A 235 -7.42 -18.79 5.96
CA ALA A 235 -6.42 -17.87 5.45
C ALA A 235 -7.18 -16.63 4.95
N LEU A 236 -7.09 -15.51 5.68
CA LEU A 236 -7.64 -14.26 5.21
C LEU A 236 -7.04 -13.99 3.81
N PRO A 237 -7.88 -13.65 2.82
CA PRO A 237 -7.38 -13.40 1.49
C PRO A 237 -6.32 -12.28 1.53
N PRO A 238 -5.34 -12.29 0.60
CA PRO A 238 -4.37 -11.22 0.48
C PRO A 238 -5.06 -9.86 0.47
N LEU A 239 -4.47 -8.84 1.11
CA LEU A 239 -5.04 -7.49 1.20
C LEU A 239 -5.51 -6.95 -0.15
N THR A 240 -4.74 -7.22 -1.20
CA THR A 240 -5.07 -6.87 -2.59
C THR A 240 -6.38 -7.51 -3.08
N GLN A 241 -6.68 -8.73 -2.66
CA GLN A 241 -7.92 -9.41 -3.01
C GLN A 241 -9.11 -8.89 -2.17
N LEU A 242 -8.89 -8.56 -0.89
CA LEU A 242 -9.88 -7.85 -0.08
C LEU A 242 -10.23 -6.49 -0.68
N LEU A 243 -9.25 -5.77 -1.19
CA LEU A 243 -9.47 -4.49 -1.86
C LEU A 243 -10.46 -4.63 -3.02
N ASN A 244 -10.27 -5.65 -3.86
CA ASN A 244 -11.18 -5.94 -4.97
C ASN A 244 -12.58 -6.30 -4.50
N ILE A 245 -12.71 -7.14 -3.46
CA ILE A 245 -14.00 -7.54 -2.87
C ILE A 245 -14.76 -6.33 -2.32
N ILE A 246 -14.07 -5.45 -1.59
CA ILE A 246 -14.65 -4.23 -1.01
C ILE A 246 -15.10 -3.27 -2.12
N ASN A 247 -14.35 -3.21 -3.23
CA ASN A 247 -14.69 -2.33 -4.35
C ASN A 247 -15.81 -2.90 -5.25
N SER A 248 -15.98 -4.22 -5.32
CA SER A 248 -17.05 -4.86 -6.10
C SER A 248 -18.35 -5.05 -5.34
N GLY A 249 -18.36 -4.84 -4.02
CA GLY A 249 -19.55 -5.03 -3.18
C GLY A 249 -19.99 -6.50 -3.05
N ALA A 250 -19.15 -7.45 -3.48
CA ALA A 250 -19.45 -8.88 -3.40
C ALA A 250 -19.14 -9.41 -2.00
N THR A 251 -20.07 -10.15 -1.40
CA THR A 251 -19.81 -10.95 -0.20
C THR A 251 -18.98 -12.19 -0.59
N PRO A 252 -18.14 -12.73 0.31
CA PRO A 252 -17.24 -13.85 -0.02
C PRO A 252 -17.94 -15.21 -0.27
N ASP A 253 -19.27 -15.28 -0.28
CA ASP A 253 -20.03 -16.52 -0.50
C ASP A 253 -20.17 -16.91 -1.98
N ALA A 254 -19.62 -16.12 -2.92
CA ALA A 254 -19.77 -16.37 -4.36
C ALA A 254 -18.57 -17.09 -5.03
N VAL A 255 -17.76 -17.83 -4.27
CA VAL A 255 -16.74 -18.74 -4.85
C VAL A 255 -17.19 -20.17 -4.62
N GLU A 256 -18.18 -20.62 -5.41
CA GLU A 256 -18.55 -22.02 -5.50
C GLU A 256 -17.69 -22.73 -6.55
N ASN A 257 -17.14 -23.85 -6.10
CA ASN A 257 -16.34 -24.88 -6.77
C ASN A 257 -16.65 -25.09 -8.26
N GLY A 258 -15.64 -24.95 -9.11
CA GLY A 258 -15.61 -25.52 -10.46
C GLY A 258 -14.65 -26.70 -10.52
N GLU A 259 -15.04 -27.72 -11.30
CA GLU A 259 -14.41 -29.03 -11.57
C GLU A 259 -14.98 -30.18 -10.71
N THR A 260 -15.50 -31.29 -11.22
CA THR A 260 -15.79 -31.84 -12.56
C THR A 260 -16.72 -33.04 -12.33
N ASP A 261 -17.75 -33.26 -13.13
CA ASP A 261 -17.92 -34.52 -13.86
C ASP A 261 -19.20 -34.53 -14.69
N GLY A 262 -19.05 -34.96 -15.94
CA GLY A 262 -20.15 -35.05 -16.90
C GLY A 262 -20.91 -36.37 -16.79
N VAL A 263 -22.22 -36.30 -16.97
CA VAL A 263 -23.00 -37.37 -17.60
C VAL A 263 -24.06 -36.70 -18.50
N LYS A 264 -24.00 -37.06 -19.78
CA LYS A 264 -25.06 -36.85 -20.77
C LYS A 264 -26.28 -37.69 -20.37
N GLU A 265 -27.48 -37.13 -20.46
CA GLU A 265 -28.57 -37.81 -21.16
C GLU A 265 -29.68 -36.83 -21.54
N ALA A 266 -30.27 -37.11 -22.70
CA ALA A 266 -31.22 -36.30 -23.43
C ALA A 266 -32.66 -36.56 -22.96
N ASN A 267 -33.54 -35.56 -23.06
CA ASN A 267 -34.79 -35.61 -23.85
C ASN A 267 -35.76 -34.47 -23.50
N GLY A 268 -36.44 -33.95 -24.53
CA GLY A 268 -37.84 -33.54 -24.44
C GLY A 268 -38.19 -32.06 -24.21
N HIS A 269 -38.37 -31.31 -25.30
CA HIS A 269 -39.31 -30.18 -25.39
C HIS A 269 -40.78 -30.66 -25.23
N PRO A 270 -41.79 -29.77 -25.29
CA PRO A 270 -42.07 -28.54 -24.52
C PRO A 270 -43.52 -28.63 -23.95
N VAL A 271 -44.15 -27.54 -23.46
CA VAL A 271 -45.59 -27.22 -23.66
C VAL A 271 -46.04 -26.03 -22.77
N ASN A 272 -46.48 -24.97 -23.47
CA ASN A 272 -47.59 -24.02 -23.24
C ASN A 272 -47.82 -23.34 -21.87
N GLY A 273 -47.82 -21.99 -21.88
CA GLY A 273 -48.62 -21.14 -20.97
C GLY A 273 -50.09 -21.07 -21.41
N PRO A 274 -50.85 -19.97 -21.20
CA PRO A 274 -50.76 -18.83 -20.26
C PRO A 274 -52.14 -18.60 -19.54
N ALA A 275 -52.44 -17.34 -19.14
CA ALA A 275 -53.75 -16.75 -18.77
C ALA A 275 -54.04 -16.61 -17.25
N ASP A 276 -54.07 -15.36 -16.74
CA ASP A 276 -55.25 -14.48 -16.52
C ASP A 276 -56.01 -14.83 -15.22
N ALA A 277 -56.62 -13.96 -14.42
CA ALA A 277 -56.71 -12.51 -14.28
C ALA A 277 -57.46 -12.24 -12.93
N LYS A 278 -57.26 -11.05 -12.36
CA LYS A 278 -58.19 -10.21 -11.55
C LYS A 278 -59.21 -10.84 -10.56
N LYS A 279 -59.21 -10.33 -9.31
CA LYS A 279 -60.27 -9.52 -8.62
C LYS A 279 -60.06 -9.54 -7.09
N ASP A 280 -59.85 -8.39 -6.45
CA ASP A 280 -60.81 -7.46 -5.81
C ASP A 280 -61.13 -7.76 -4.33
N GLN A 281 -60.86 -6.76 -3.47
CA GLN A 281 -61.59 -6.33 -2.25
C GLN A 281 -61.70 -7.31 -1.07
N SER A 282 -61.67 -6.96 0.23
CA SER A 282 -61.76 -5.71 1.01
C SER A 282 -61.57 -6.05 2.51
N THR A 283 -61.05 -5.10 3.32
CA THR A 283 -61.34 -4.80 4.77
C THR A 283 -61.36 -5.97 5.78
N THR A 284 -60.71 -5.95 6.96
CA THR A 284 -60.94 -5.10 8.15
C THR A 284 -59.97 -5.55 9.28
N ASP A 285 -59.52 -4.60 10.10
CA ASP A 285 -59.06 -4.61 11.51
C ASP A 285 -58.77 -5.93 12.26
N GLN A 286 -57.60 -6.02 12.92
CA GLN A 286 -57.49 -6.01 14.39
C GLN A 286 -56.03 -6.05 14.91
N GLU A 287 -55.87 -5.42 16.08
CA GLU A 287 -54.66 -5.17 16.86
C GLU A 287 -53.94 -6.45 17.36
N GLY A 288 -52.63 -6.34 17.60
CA GLY A 288 -51.85 -7.37 18.30
C GLY A 288 -50.38 -6.96 18.49
N GLN A 289 -50.09 -6.27 19.59
CA GLN A 289 -48.74 -5.97 20.07
C GLN A 289 -47.92 -7.25 20.39
N PRO A 290 -46.57 -7.18 20.33
CA PRO A 290 -45.69 -8.33 20.48
C PRO A 290 -45.53 -8.78 21.95
N PRO A 291 -45.22 -10.07 22.20
CA PRO A 291 -45.10 -10.60 23.55
C PRO A 291 -43.82 -10.16 24.26
N VAL A 292 -44.01 -9.76 25.52
CA VAL A 292 -43.00 -9.34 26.50
C VAL A 292 -42.40 -10.58 27.18
N GLY A 293 -41.09 -10.61 27.36
CA GLY A 293 -40.37 -11.61 28.16
C GLY A 293 -39.32 -10.93 29.05
N LEU A 294 -39.60 -10.87 30.34
CA LEU A 294 -38.89 -10.15 31.40
C LEU A 294 -37.61 -10.83 31.90
N GLY A 295 -36.61 -10.01 32.24
CA GLY A 295 -35.50 -10.34 33.13
C GLY A 295 -35.12 -9.14 33.99
N LYS A 296 -35.65 -9.12 35.22
CA LYS A 296 -35.53 -8.09 36.27
C LYS A 296 -34.11 -7.94 36.82
N GLY A 297 -33.77 -6.71 37.24
CA GLY A 297 -32.69 -6.35 38.15
C GLY A 297 -31.99 -5.09 37.65
N LEU A 298 -32.27 -3.88 38.16
CA LEU A 298 -31.90 -3.41 39.49
C LEU A 298 -32.88 -2.31 39.91
N GLY A 299 -33.59 -2.53 41.00
CA GLY A 299 -34.40 -1.52 41.66
C GLY A 299 -33.58 -0.73 42.67
N ALA A 300 -33.88 0.56 42.71
CA ALA A 300 -33.73 1.50 43.82
C ALA A 300 -32.29 1.86 44.24
N LEU A 301 -31.90 3.09 43.96
CA LEU A 301 -31.72 4.13 44.99
C LEU A 301 -31.85 5.50 44.33
N ASP A 302 -32.93 6.21 44.65
CA ASP A 302 -33.14 7.60 44.25
C ASP A 302 -33.31 8.49 45.50
N ALA A 303 -32.80 9.71 45.34
CA ALA A 303 -33.12 10.95 46.04
C ALA A 303 -32.87 11.12 47.55
N LYS A 304 -31.96 12.05 47.91
CA LYS A 304 -32.33 13.44 48.31
C LYS A 304 -31.13 14.33 48.70
N LYS A 305 -30.98 15.44 47.94
CA LYS A 305 -30.64 16.87 48.27
C LYS A 305 -30.53 17.28 49.77
N PRO A 306 -30.11 18.53 50.14
CA PRO A 306 -29.10 19.49 49.60
C PRO A 306 -28.33 20.33 50.68
N LYS A 307 -27.35 21.15 50.24
CA LYS A 307 -26.87 22.48 50.74
C LYS A 307 -26.56 22.73 52.25
N SER A 308 -25.33 23.18 52.53
CA SER A 308 -25.05 24.39 53.36
C SER A 308 -23.63 24.94 53.15
N LYS A 309 -23.51 26.27 53.00
CA LYS A 309 -22.27 27.08 52.98
C LYS A 309 -21.96 27.59 54.41
N THR A 310 -20.69 27.57 54.83
CA THR A 310 -20.02 28.55 55.75
C THR A 310 -18.50 28.30 55.66
N LYS A 311 -17.65 29.15 55.05
CA LYS A 311 -17.01 30.41 55.50
C LYS A 311 -16.07 30.27 56.72
N VAL A 312 -14.83 30.77 56.52
CA VAL A 312 -13.87 31.45 57.44
C VAL A 312 -12.55 30.71 57.79
N ALA A 313 -11.44 31.40 57.44
CA ALA A 313 -10.09 31.55 58.03
C ALA A 313 -9.34 30.29 58.54
N SER A 314 -8.01 30.18 58.43
CA SER A 314 -6.92 31.15 58.24
C SER A 314 -5.82 30.55 57.38
#